data_AF-A0A371M4N6-F1
#
_entry.id   AF-A0A371M4N6-F1
#
_cell.length_a   1.000
_cell.length_b   1.000
_cell.length_c   1.000
_cell.angle_alpha   90.00
_cell.angle_beta   90.00
_cell.angle_gamma   90.00
#
_symmetry.space_group_name_H-M   'P 1'
#
loop_
_entity.id
_entity.type
_entity.pdbx_description
1 polymer ?
#
loop_
_entity_poly.entity_id
_entity_poly.type
_entity_poly.pdbx_seq_one_letter_code
_entity_poly.pdbx_strand_id
1 'polypeptide(L)'
;MRSYSTRGGISAYCSRARKPASTRSSRRFYGSYYWSHTHGLENVKCIVNVDGAGYSRDLEIYTHGFDAIGEAFEEVEDEYEIPITIVDGLRPHSDHWPFVQQGVAGVQGRSSATESCRGWGHTHGDTLDKLDIRDLRDLSILCAAGIGKLAEADRDIPHVNDEDIKQTCIDQRFDVGMKATQMWP
;
A
#
# COMPACT_ATOMS: atom_id res chain seq x y z
N MET A 1 -3.91 -35.40 -17.87
CA MET A 1 -2.91 -34.32 -17.77
C MET A 1 -3.53 -33.19 -16.97
N ARG A 2 -3.10 -33.00 -15.71
CA ARG A 2 -3.54 -31.87 -14.88
C ARG A 2 -2.80 -30.62 -15.34
N SER A 3 -3.52 -29.61 -15.81
CA SER A 3 -2.94 -28.27 -16.03
C SER A 3 -2.88 -27.54 -14.71
N TYR A 4 -1.67 -27.25 -14.22
CA TYR A 4 -1.48 -26.29 -13.13
C TYR A 4 -1.42 -24.89 -13.75
N SER A 5 -2.49 -24.11 -13.54
CA SER A 5 -2.53 -22.68 -13.85
C SER A 5 -1.98 -21.94 -12.64
N THR A 6 -0.69 -21.63 -12.63
CA THR A 6 -0.11 -20.64 -11.70
C THR A 6 -0.50 -19.25 -12.20
N ARG A 7 -1.64 -18.72 -11.76
CA ARG A 7 -2.01 -17.31 -11.95
C ARG A 7 -2.20 -16.69 -10.57
N GLY A 8 -1.52 -15.58 -10.31
CA GLY A 8 -1.55 -14.87 -9.04
C GLY A 8 -0.15 -14.44 -8.60
N GLY A 9 0.46 -13.52 -9.35
CA GLY A 9 1.70 -12.87 -8.90
C GLY A 9 1.37 -11.71 -7.95
N ILE A 10 2.21 -11.47 -6.95
CA ILE A 10 2.24 -10.18 -6.26
C ILE A 10 2.86 -9.17 -7.21
N SER A 11 2.13 -8.10 -7.52
CA SER A 11 2.66 -6.98 -8.29
C SER A 11 3.08 -5.90 -7.30
N ALA A 12 4.39 -5.76 -7.10
CA ALA A 12 4.94 -4.60 -6.42
C ALA A 12 5.06 -3.47 -7.44
N TYR A 13 4.21 -2.44 -7.32
CA TYR A 13 4.24 -1.27 -8.18
C TYR A 13 4.67 -0.04 -7.37
N CYS A 14 5.84 0.52 -7.69
CA CYS A 14 6.30 1.79 -7.15
C CYS A 14 6.36 2.80 -8.29
N SER A 15 5.45 3.79 -8.32
CA SER A 15 5.55 4.90 -9.28
C SER A 15 5.87 6.22 -8.62
N ARG A 16 7.10 6.70 -8.80
CA ARG A 16 7.33 8.15 -8.93
C ARG A 16 7.17 8.55 -10.39
N ALA A 17 5.94 8.58 -10.88
CA ALA A 17 5.66 9.19 -12.18
C ALA A 17 5.73 10.72 -12.05
N ARG A 18 6.71 11.36 -12.73
CA ARG A 18 6.69 12.82 -12.91
C ARG A 18 5.55 13.19 -13.86
N LYS A 19 4.77 14.22 -13.49
CA LYS A 19 3.74 14.81 -14.35
C LYS A 19 4.31 15.17 -15.73
N PRO A 20 3.71 14.72 -16.85
CA PRO A 20 3.93 15.37 -18.14
C PRO A 20 3.31 16.78 -18.11
N ALA A 21 4.04 17.77 -18.62
CA ALA A 21 3.71 19.20 -18.49
C ALA A 21 2.37 19.64 -19.14
N SER A 22 1.69 18.77 -19.89
CA SER A 22 0.50 19.09 -20.68
C SER A 22 -0.84 18.70 -20.05
N THR A 23 -0.87 17.95 -18.94
CA THR A 23 -2.14 17.52 -18.34
C THR A 23 -2.60 18.46 -17.22
N ARG A 24 -3.74 19.14 -17.45
CA ARG A 24 -4.44 19.99 -16.47
C ARG A 24 -5.06 19.22 -15.30
N SER A 25 -4.95 17.88 -15.26
CA SER A 25 -5.48 17.09 -14.16
C SER A 25 -4.62 17.26 -12.90
N SER A 26 -5.27 17.56 -11.77
CA SER A 26 -4.66 17.61 -10.43
C SER A 26 -4.39 16.22 -9.85
N ARG A 27 -4.69 15.12 -10.56
CA ARG A 27 -4.52 13.76 -10.04
C ARG A 27 -3.07 13.50 -9.66
N ARG A 28 -2.87 13.32 -8.35
CA ARG A 28 -1.69 12.68 -7.77
C ARG A 28 -1.69 11.20 -8.22
N PHE A 29 -0.53 10.54 -8.17
CA PHE A 29 -0.43 9.09 -8.43
C PHE A 29 -0.76 8.68 -9.88
N TYR A 30 -0.37 9.50 -10.87
CA TYR A 30 -0.70 9.25 -12.28
C TYR A 30 -0.25 7.87 -12.79
N GLY A 31 0.91 7.39 -12.34
CA GLY A 31 1.45 6.10 -12.76
C GLY A 31 0.57 4.93 -12.31
N SER A 32 0.22 4.88 -11.02
CA SER A 32 -0.64 3.83 -10.46
C SER A 32 -2.05 3.87 -11.01
N TYR A 33 -2.62 5.07 -11.21
CA TYR A 33 -3.90 5.22 -11.92
C TYR A 33 -3.83 4.71 -13.35
N TYR A 34 -2.80 5.08 -14.10
CA TYR A 34 -2.63 4.60 -15.48
C TYR A 34 -2.54 3.07 -15.51
N TRP A 35 -1.72 2.47 -14.63
CA TRP A 35 -1.56 1.02 -14.57
C TRP A 35 -2.88 0.32 -14.21
N SER A 36 -3.56 0.77 -13.16
CA SER A 36 -4.79 0.12 -12.66
C SER A 36 -5.97 0.20 -13.62
N HIS A 37 -5.95 1.12 -14.60
CA HIS A 37 -7.01 1.27 -15.60
C HIS A 37 -6.65 0.67 -16.96
N THR A 38 -5.40 0.20 -17.15
CA THR A 38 -4.92 -0.34 -18.43
C THR A 38 -4.52 -1.82 -18.35
N HIS A 39 -4.57 -2.43 -17.16
CA HIS A 39 -4.22 -3.82 -16.92
C HIS A 39 -5.37 -4.56 -16.25
N GLY A 40 -5.46 -5.88 -16.49
CA GLY A 40 -6.45 -6.74 -15.86
C GLY A 40 -6.15 -6.99 -14.38
N LEU A 41 -6.96 -6.38 -13.51
CA LEU A 41 -6.81 -6.43 -12.05
C LEU A 41 -7.14 -7.80 -11.47
N GLU A 42 -7.90 -8.63 -12.19
CA GLU A 42 -8.24 -10.00 -11.80
C GLU A 42 -7.01 -10.92 -11.68
N ASN A 43 -5.86 -10.52 -12.25
CA ASN A 43 -4.62 -11.27 -12.14
C ASN A 43 -3.71 -10.78 -11.00
N VAL A 44 -4.12 -9.74 -10.28
CA VAL A 44 -3.37 -9.14 -9.17
C VAL A 44 -3.86 -9.78 -7.87
N LYS A 45 -3.01 -10.57 -7.21
CA LYS A 45 -3.37 -11.15 -5.90
C LYS A 45 -3.53 -10.07 -4.84
N CYS A 46 -2.50 -9.24 -4.70
CA CYS A 46 -2.44 -8.14 -3.75
C CYS A 46 -1.44 -7.09 -4.25
N ILE A 47 -1.73 -5.81 -4.01
CA ILE A 47 -0.79 -4.69 -4.25
C ILE A 47 -0.10 -4.34 -2.93
N VAL A 48 1.23 -4.29 -2.95
CA VAL A 48 2.00 -3.84 -1.79
C VAL A 48 2.69 -2.52 -2.13
N ASN A 49 2.31 -1.46 -1.40
CA ASN A 49 2.91 -0.14 -1.53
C ASN A 49 3.63 0.23 -0.23
N VAL A 50 4.93 0.49 -0.30
CA VAL A 50 5.72 0.95 0.84
C VAL A 50 6.07 2.42 0.61
N ASP A 51 5.42 3.32 1.35
CA ASP A 51 5.57 4.77 1.20
C ASP A 51 5.71 5.43 2.57
N GLY A 52 6.78 6.20 2.73
CA GLY A 52 7.20 6.72 4.02
C GLY A 52 7.86 5.69 4.94
N ALA A 53 8.72 4.85 4.37
CA ALA A 53 9.61 3.98 5.13
C ALA A 53 10.91 4.71 5.56
N GLY A 54 11.49 4.28 6.68
CA GLY A 54 12.77 4.78 7.19
C GLY A 54 12.68 6.04 8.07
N TYR A 55 11.52 6.30 8.67
CA TYR A 55 11.34 7.31 9.72
C TYR A 55 11.73 6.78 11.10
N SER A 56 11.46 5.48 11.33
CA SER A 56 11.80 4.68 12.50
C SER A 56 12.00 3.23 12.04
N ARG A 57 12.30 2.32 12.96
CA ARG A 57 12.30 0.86 12.71
C ARG A 57 10.92 0.21 12.81
N ASP A 58 9.91 0.91 13.34
CA ASP A 58 8.63 0.29 13.65
C ASP A 58 7.74 0.30 12.41
N LEU A 59 7.30 -0.89 12.00
CA LEU A 59 6.49 -1.08 10.81
C LEU A 59 5.00 -0.88 11.12
N GLU A 60 4.33 -0.05 10.32
CA GLU A 60 2.87 0.08 10.30
C GLU A 60 2.32 -0.49 8.99
N ILE A 61 1.29 -1.31 9.09
CA ILE A 61 0.61 -1.96 7.98
C ILE A 61 -0.85 -1.56 7.99
N TYR A 62 -1.27 -0.81 6.97
CA TYR A 62 -2.68 -0.50 6.76
C TYR A 62 -3.32 -1.56 5.87
N THR A 63 -4.32 -2.25 6.41
CA THR A 63 -5.00 -3.39 5.75
C THR A 63 -6.18 -2.97 4.90
N HIS A 64 -6.72 -1.77 5.10
CA HIS A 64 -7.86 -1.23 4.32
C HIS A 64 -9.12 -2.11 4.39
N GLY A 65 -9.27 -2.94 5.43
CA GLY A 65 -10.38 -3.88 5.59
C GLY A 65 -10.15 -5.25 4.94
N PHE A 66 -8.94 -5.56 4.50
CA PHE A 66 -8.57 -6.89 4.01
C PHE A 66 -7.92 -7.71 5.16
N ASP A 67 -8.73 -8.43 5.92
CA ASP A 67 -8.30 -9.15 7.14
C ASP A 67 -7.12 -10.11 6.90
N ALA A 68 -7.14 -10.84 5.78
CA ALA A 68 -6.05 -11.76 5.39
C ALA A 68 -4.67 -11.08 5.26
N ILE A 69 -4.63 -9.76 5.04
CA ILE A 69 -3.40 -8.98 5.08
C ILE A 69 -2.92 -8.80 6.52
N GLY A 70 -3.81 -8.44 7.43
CA GLY A 70 -3.50 -8.31 8.85
C GLY A 70 -2.93 -9.62 9.41
N GLU A 71 -3.65 -10.71 9.20
CA GLU A 71 -3.25 -12.07 9.62
C GLU A 71 -1.85 -12.43 9.11
N ALA A 72 -1.54 -12.11 7.84
CA ALA A 72 -0.22 -12.40 7.26
C ALA A 72 0.91 -11.62 7.93
N PHE A 73 0.68 -10.39 8.38
CA PHE A 73 1.69 -9.59 9.07
C PHE A 73 1.75 -9.88 10.57
N GLU A 74 0.64 -10.26 11.21
CA GLU A 74 0.62 -10.78 12.58
C GLU A 74 1.46 -12.06 12.70
N GLU A 75 1.37 -12.98 11.73
CA GLU A 75 2.26 -14.15 11.68
C GLU A 75 3.74 -13.78 11.58
N VAL A 76 4.08 -12.68 10.89
CA VAL A 76 5.47 -12.20 10.80
C VAL A 76 5.91 -11.59 12.12
N GLU A 77 5.05 -10.83 12.79
CA GLU A 77 5.31 -10.32 14.13
C GLU A 77 5.63 -11.47 15.10
N ASP A 78 4.81 -12.52 15.09
CA ASP A 78 5.02 -13.72 15.91
C ASP A 78 6.31 -14.46 15.56
N GLU A 79 6.63 -14.62 14.27
CA GLU A 79 7.83 -15.35 13.81
C GLU A 79 9.13 -14.61 14.15
N TYR A 80 9.14 -13.28 14.02
CA TYR A 80 10.34 -12.47 14.21
C TYR A 80 10.47 -11.91 15.64
N GLU A 81 9.41 -12.02 16.45
CA GLU A 81 9.31 -11.41 17.78
C GLU A 81 9.57 -9.88 17.74
N ILE A 82 9.17 -9.23 16.65
CA ILE A 82 9.30 -7.78 16.44
C ILE A 82 7.91 -7.19 16.20
N PRO A 83 7.48 -6.20 16.99
CA PRO A 83 6.14 -5.62 16.86
C PRO A 83 5.86 -5.05 15.47
N ILE A 84 4.68 -5.36 14.93
CA ILE A 84 4.15 -4.76 13.71
C ILE A 84 2.80 -4.14 14.04
N THR A 85 2.64 -2.84 13.79
CA THR A 85 1.35 -2.19 14.05
C THR A 85 0.42 -2.44 12.86
N ILE A 86 -0.60 -3.25 13.07
CA ILE A 86 -1.72 -3.37 12.13
C ILE A 86 -2.68 -2.21 12.35
N VAL A 87 -3.00 -1.47 11.29
CA VAL A 87 -3.84 -0.28 11.36
C VAL A 87 -5.08 -0.45 10.50
N ASP A 88 -6.23 -0.40 11.16
CA ASP A 88 -7.52 -0.38 10.51
C ASP A 88 -7.84 1.00 9.92
N GLY A 89 -8.54 1.00 8.79
CA GLY A 89 -9.00 2.21 8.12
C GLY A 89 -8.35 2.46 6.77
N LEU A 90 -8.95 3.37 6.00
CA LEU A 90 -8.52 3.68 4.65
C LEU A 90 -7.46 4.78 4.64
N ARG A 91 -6.49 4.67 3.73
CA ARG A 91 -5.56 5.76 3.41
C ARG A 91 -5.57 6.10 1.92
N PRO A 92 -6.52 6.94 1.45
CA PRO A 92 -6.76 7.16 0.02
C PRO A 92 -5.73 8.06 -0.69
N HIS A 93 -4.54 8.23 -0.12
CA HIS A 93 -3.57 9.23 -0.52
C HIS A 93 -2.16 8.66 -0.74
N SER A 94 -2.06 7.50 -1.39
CA SER A 94 -0.79 6.94 -1.92
C SER A 94 -1.08 5.97 -3.10
N ASP A 95 -0.05 5.37 -3.70
CA ASP A 95 -0.10 4.65 -4.98
C ASP A 95 -0.87 3.30 -4.97
N HIS A 96 -1.17 2.74 -3.80
CA HIS A 96 -2.06 1.58 -3.68
C HIS A 96 -3.54 1.95 -3.91
N TRP A 97 -3.93 3.22 -3.66
CA TRP A 97 -5.32 3.62 -3.65
C TRP A 97 -6.07 3.37 -4.96
N PRO A 98 -5.48 3.60 -6.16
CA PRO A 98 -6.16 3.34 -7.43
C PRO A 98 -6.54 1.87 -7.64
N PHE A 99 -6.01 0.94 -6.86
CA PHE A 99 -6.33 -0.49 -6.86
C PHE A 99 -7.36 -0.81 -5.78
N VAL A 100 -7.12 -0.36 -4.54
CA VAL A 100 -8.02 -0.59 -3.40
C VAL A 100 -9.40 -0.01 -3.67
N GLN A 101 -9.50 1.18 -4.27
CA GLN A 101 -10.79 1.77 -4.62
C GLN A 101 -11.59 0.96 -5.67
N GLN A 102 -10.95 0.02 -6.36
CA GLN A 102 -11.56 -0.92 -7.31
C GLN A 102 -11.75 -2.32 -6.69
N GLY A 103 -11.59 -2.46 -5.36
CA GLY A 103 -11.79 -3.71 -4.63
C GLY A 103 -10.57 -4.63 -4.54
N VAL A 104 -9.46 -4.29 -5.21
CA VAL A 104 -8.23 -5.10 -5.17
C VAL A 104 -7.59 -5.03 -3.79
N ALA A 105 -7.26 -6.19 -3.21
CA ALA A 105 -6.55 -6.28 -1.95
C ALA A 105 -5.24 -5.46 -1.98
N GLY A 106 -5.03 -4.62 -0.97
CA GLY A 106 -3.90 -3.68 -0.97
C GLY A 106 -3.33 -3.38 0.40
N VAL A 107 -2.00 -3.40 0.47
CA VAL A 107 -1.20 -3.02 1.63
C VAL A 107 -0.66 -1.61 1.43
N GLN A 108 -0.74 -0.79 2.48
CA GLN A 108 0.19 0.32 2.64
C GLN A 108 1.11 0.06 3.84
N GLY A 109 2.38 -0.19 3.54
CA GLY A 109 3.45 -0.28 4.54
C GLY A 109 4.15 1.07 4.71
N ARG A 110 4.49 1.42 5.94
CA ARG A 110 5.28 2.61 6.27
C ARG A 110 5.98 2.43 7.61
N SER A 111 6.90 3.32 7.92
CA SER A 111 7.38 3.43 9.31
C SER A 111 6.51 4.36 10.14
N SER A 112 6.38 4.03 11.42
CA SER A 112 5.80 4.90 12.44
C SER A 112 6.57 6.22 12.52
N ALA A 113 5.84 7.33 12.69
CA ALA A 113 6.47 8.62 12.95
C ALA A 113 5.49 9.64 13.51
N THR A 114 5.98 10.46 14.44
CA THR A 114 5.28 11.69 14.88
C THR A 114 5.38 12.81 13.85
N GLU A 115 6.44 12.81 13.02
CA GLU A 115 6.67 13.80 11.97
C GLU A 115 7.01 13.12 10.62
N SER A 116 6.54 13.70 9.51
CA SER A 116 6.84 13.16 8.18
C SER A 116 8.32 13.35 7.80
N CYS A 117 8.92 12.31 7.21
CA CYS A 117 10.24 12.39 6.56
C CYS A 117 11.34 12.99 7.44
N ARG A 118 11.32 12.66 8.75
CA ARG A 118 12.34 13.11 9.72
C ARG A 118 12.45 14.65 9.79
N GLY A 119 11.34 15.35 9.53
CA GLY A 119 11.25 16.80 9.48
C GLY A 119 11.64 17.45 8.14
N TRP A 120 12.06 16.67 7.14
CA TRP A 120 12.58 17.19 5.86
C TRP A 120 11.69 16.90 4.66
N GLY A 121 10.48 16.39 4.87
CA GLY A 121 9.60 15.90 3.82
C GLY A 121 9.30 16.94 2.76
N HIS A 122 9.44 16.55 1.50
CA HIS A 122 9.25 17.44 0.35
C HIS A 122 10.15 18.69 0.35
N THR A 123 11.29 18.64 1.04
CA THR A 123 12.34 19.66 0.98
C THR A 123 13.59 19.12 0.30
N HIS A 124 14.49 20.01 -0.11
CA HIS A 124 15.81 19.62 -0.60
C HIS A 124 16.68 18.95 0.48
N GLY A 125 16.29 19.05 1.76
CA GLY A 125 17.00 18.42 2.88
C GLY A 125 16.65 16.94 3.09
N ASP A 126 15.70 16.38 2.35
CA ASP A 126 15.36 14.94 2.40
C ASP A 126 16.43 14.11 1.66
N THR A 127 17.56 13.92 2.32
CA THR A 127 18.74 13.25 1.79
C THR A 127 19.13 12.03 2.65
N LEU A 128 19.90 11.10 2.06
CA LEU A 128 20.20 9.79 2.64
C LEU A 128 20.99 9.84 3.96
N ASP A 129 21.75 10.90 4.21
CA ASP A 129 22.52 11.08 5.46
C ASP A 129 21.64 11.20 6.71
N LYS A 130 20.33 11.46 6.57
CA LYS A 130 19.37 11.46 7.69
C LYS A 130 18.76 10.09 7.97
N LEU A 131 18.99 9.11 7.10
CA LEU A 131 18.42 7.78 7.24
C LEU A 131 19.31 6.90 8.11
N ASP A 132 18.74 6.27 9.14
CA ASP A 132 19.43 5.17 9.82
C ASP A 132 19.32 3.90 8.97
N ILE A 133 20.47 3.39 8.52
CA ILE A 133 20.55 2.20 7.68
C ILE A 133 20.10 0.93 8.42
N ARG A 134 20.20 0.89 9.75
CA ARG A 134 19.73 -0.24 10.56
C ARG A 134 18.21 -0.24 10.59
N ASP A 135 17.59 0.91 10.83
CA ASP A 135 16.13 1.02 10.81
C ASP A 135 15.55 0.68 9.43
N LEU A 136 16.18 1.15 8.34
CA LEU A 136 15.74 0.75 6.99
C LEU A 136 15.87 -0.76 6.77
N ARG A 137 16.93 -1.40 7.26
CA ARG A 137 17.13 -2.85 7.14
C ARG A 137 16.09 -3.63 7.93
N ASP A 138 15.86 -3.25 9.18
CA ASP A 138 14.88 -3.90 10.06
C ASP A 138 13.49 -3.84 9.39
N LEU A 139 13.06 -2.67 8.91
CA LEU A 139 11.82 -2.52 8.14
C LEU A 139 11.79 -3.39 6.87
N SER A 140 12.89 -3.42 6.12
CA SER A 140 12.96 -4.16 4.85
C SER A 140 12.80 -5.65 5.06
N ILE A 141 13.34 -6.20 6.16
CA ILE A 141 13.20 -7.60 6.53
C ILE A 141 11.73 -7.92 6.82
N LEU A 142 11.07 -7.14 7.67
CA LEU A 142 9.66 -7.35 8.03
C LEU A 142 8.73 -7.18 6.82
N CYS A 143 8.96 -6.17 5.99
CA CYS A 143 8.22 -6.00 4.73
C CYS A 143 8.41 -7.19 3.79
N ALA A 144 9.64 -7.68 3.63
CA ALA A 144 9.92 -8.83 2.78
C ALA A 144 9.28 -10.12 3.31
N ALA A 145 9.32 -10.35 4.63
CA ALA A 145 8.67 -11.49 5.26
C ALA A 145 7.15 -11.45 5.06
N GLY A 146 6.51 -10.30 5.28
CA GLY A 146 5.07 -10.13 5.04
C GLY A 146 4.69 -10.32 3.57
N ILE A 147 5.49 -9.78 2.63
CA ILE A 147 5.30 -10.06 1.20
C ILE A 147 5.42 -11.56 0.91
N GLY A 148 6.36 -12.25 1.57
CA GLY A 148 6.50 -13.71 1.48
C GLY A 148 5.23 -14.45 1.91
N LYS A 149 4.66 -14.10 3.08
CA LYS A 149 3.38 -14.65 3.57
C LYS A 149 2.23 -14.38 2.61
N LEU A 150 2.10 -13.14 2.13
CA LEU A 150 1.08 -12.79 1.14
C LEU A 150 1.26 -13.55 -0.18
N ALA A 151 2.49 -13.99 -0.52
CA ALA A 151 2.81 -14.68 -1.77
C ALA A 151 2.56 -16.18 -1.71
N GLU A 152 2.29 -16.74 -0.53
CA GLU A 152 2.02 -18.16 -0.32
C GLU A 152 0.92 -18.65 -1.28
N ALA A 153 1.15 -19.79 -1.94
CA ALA A 153 0.27 -20.26 -3.01
C ALA A 153 -1.11 -20.69 -2.52
N ASP A 154 -1.19 -21.10 -1.25
CA ASP A 154 -2.37 -21.57 -0.54
C ASP A 154 -3.03 -20.48 0.32
N ARG A 155 -2.40 -19.31 0.49
CA ARG A 155 -3.03 -18.16 1.15
C ARG A 155 -3.98 -17.47 0.19
N ASP A 156 -5.27 -17.50 0.48
CA ASP A 156 -6.26 -16.70 -0.22
C ASP A 156 -6.28 -15.27 0.32
N ILE A 157 -6.41 -14.29 -0.57
CA ILE A 157 -6.54 -12.87 -0.20
C ILE A 157 -7.71 -12.32 -1.01
N PRO A 158 -8.93 -12.34 -0.45
CA PRO A 158 -10.12 -12.00 -1.20
C PRO A 158 -10.11 -10.51 -1.58
N HIS A 159 -10.51 -10.24 -2.81
CA HIS A 159 -10.91 -8.90 -3.23
C HIS A 159 -12.31 -8.61 -2.72
N VAL A 160 -12.64 -7.33 -2.56
CA VAL A 160 -13.96 -6.88 -2.12
C VAL A 160 -14.68 -6.15 -3.25
N ASN A 161 -15.96 -5.83 -3.06
CA ASN A 161 -16.68 -5.00 -4.02
C ASN A 161 -16.19 -3.54 -3.93
N ASP A 162 -16.08 -2.84 -5.05
CA ASP A 162 -15.70 -1.43 -5.06
C ASP A 162 -16.74 -0.56 -4.34
N GLU A 163 -18.01 -0.97 -4.35
CA GLU A 163 -19.08 -0.34 -3.58
C GLU A 163 -18.87 -0.45 -2.06
N ASP A 164 -18.29 -1.54 -1.56
CA ASP A 164 -17.98 -1.68 -0.12
C ASP A 164 -16.87 -0.69 0.29
N ILE A 165 -15.88 -0.48 -0.58
CA ILE A 165 -14.81 0.51 -0.37
C ILE A 165 -15.37 1.93 -0.45
N LYS A 166 -16.27 2.22 -1.41
CA LYS A 166 -16.98 3.51 -1.50
C LYS A 166 -17.78 3.79 -0.23
N GLN A 167 -18.53 2.81 0.27
CA GLN A 167 -19.30 2.96 1.50
C GLN A 167 -18.37 3.24 2.69
N THR A 168 -17.27 2.50 2.80
CA THR A 168 -16.25 2.72 3.85
C THR A 168 -15.64 4.14 3.77
N CYS A 169 -15.44 4.68 2.56
CA CYS A 169 -14.98 6.06 2.39
C CYS A 169 -16.00 7.09 2.93
N ILE A 170 -17.30 6.84 2.75
CA ILE A 170 -18.37 7.69 3.30
C ILE A 170 -18.37 7.60 4.82
N ASP A 171 -18.32 6.38 5.36
CA ASP A 171 -18.37 6.12 6.80
C ASP A 171 -17.19 6.77 7.53
N GLN A 172 -16.01 6.76 6.91
CA GLN A 172 -14.78 7.40 7.40
C GLN A 172 -14.64 8.88 6.98
N ARG A 173 -15.67 9.47 6.35
CA ARG A 173 -15.75 10.90 5.97
C ARG A 173 -14.65 11.37 5.00
N PHE A 174 -14.14 10.48 4.16
CA PHE A 174 -13.22 10.85 3.09
C PHE A 174 -13.92 11.47 1.88
N ASP A 175 -15.24 11.31 1.79
CA ASP A 175 -16.02 11.63 0.59
C ASP A 175 -16.00 13.11 0.19
N VAL A 176 -16.15 14.03 1.14
CA VAL A 176 -16.13 15.46 0.86
C VAL A 176 -14.79 15.88 0.24
N GLY A 177 -13.67 15.48 0.85
CA GLY A 177 -12.33 15.84 0.39
C GLY A 177 -11.98 15.19 -0.95
N MET A 178 -12.35 13.94 -1.14
CA MET A 178 -12.09 13.20 -2.37
C MET A 178 -12.94 13.69 -3.55
N LYS A 179 -14.22 14.05 -3.33
CA LYS A 179 -15.07 14.69 -4.35
C LYS A 179 -14.52 16.05 -4.75
N ALA A 180 -14.11 16.87 -3.78
CA ALA A 180 -13.52 18.18 -4.03
C ALA A 180 -12.21 18.11 -4.83
N THR A 181 -11.44 17.03 -4.67
CA THR A 181 -10.15 16.83 -5.34
C THR A 181 -10.24 15.97 -6.62
N GLN A 182 -11.44 15.60 -7.07
CA GLN A 182 -11.67 14.74 -8.24
C GLN A 182 -10.99 13.36 -8.13
N MET A 183 -10.86 12.87 -6.90
CA MET A 183 -10.31 11.56 -6.52
C MET A 183 -11.38 10.58 -6.03
N TRP A 184 -12.65 11.00 -5.98
CA TRP A 184 -13.76 10.12 -5.60
C TRP A 184 -13.91 8.97 -6.60
N PRO A 185 -13.96 7.71 -6.13
CA PRO A 185 -14.25 6.55 -6.98
C PRO A 185 -15.68 6.54 -7.54
#